data_AF-A0A223KU30-F1
#
_entry.id   AF-A0A223KU30-F1
#
_cell.length_a   1.000
_cell.length_b   1.000
_cell.length_c   1.000
_cell.angle_alpha   90.00
_cell.angle_beta   90.00
_cell.angle_gamma   90.00
#
_symmetry.space_group_name_H-M   'P 1'
#
loop_
_entity.id
_entity.type
_entity.pdbx_description
1 polymer ?
#
loop_
_entity_poly.entity_id
_entity_poly.type
_entity_poly.pdbx_seq_one_letter_code
_entity_poly.pdbx_strand_id
1 'polypeptide(L)'
;MIEGKGLGNKKINRVNISLTNKYNGKLNKLATSCGLKPTTLACLLVERFLDNPALVEELQNEYGVHLAYRVIPVKHFNSKDVSYILNGERDVF
;
A
#
# COMPACT_ATOMS: atom_id res chain seq x y z
N MET A 1 2.22 -0.41 18.09
CA MET A 1 2.32 0.80 17.24
C MET A 1 0.93 1.42 17.27
N ILE A 2 0.76 2.66 17.75
CA ILE A 2 -0.57 3.28 17.79
C ILE A 2 -0.81 3.88 16.42
N GLU A 3 -1.71 3.28 15.65
CA GLU A 3 -2.20 3.85 14.39
C GLU A 3 -2.78 5.24 14.68
N GLY A 4 -2.28 6.27 14.00
CA GLY A 4 -2.88 7.61 14.06
C GLY A 4 -2.20 8.65 14.96
N LYS A 5 -1.13 8.35 15.72
CA LYS A 5 -0.33 9.42 16.37
C LYS A 5 0.64 10.09 15.38
N GLY A 6 0.06 10.71 14.35
CA GLY A 6 0.72 11.58 13.37
C GLY A 6 1.01 12.97 13.96
N LEU A 7 2.25 13.46 13.91
CA LEU A 7 2.59 14.88 14.17
C LEU A 7 2.07 15.77 13.01
N GLY A 8 0.76 15.83 12.80
CA GLY A 8 0.09 16.65 11.77
C GLY A 8 0.46 16.26 10.34
N ASN A 9 -0.01 15.10 9.86
CA ASN A 9 0.21 14.59 8.49
C ASN A 9 1.68 14.37 8.08
N LYS A 10 2.63 14.45 9.01
CA LYS A 10 4.03 14.10 8.73
C LYS A 10 4.15 12.59 8.50
N LYS A 11 4.92 12.21 7.48
CA LYS A 11 5.33 10.81 7.28
C LYS A 11 6.27 10.41 8.42
N ILE A 12 5.80 9.56 9.34
CA ILE A 12 6.55 9.14 10.54
C ILE A 12 7.43 7.93 10.25
N ASN A 13 6.95 6.99 9.43
CA ASN A 13 7.70 5.79 9.09
C ASN A 13 8.54 6.04 7.83
N ARG A 14 9.86 6.09 8.00
CA ARG A 14 10.83 6.19 6.90
C ARG A 14 11.39 4.80 6.61
N VAL A 15 11.05 4.26 5.45
CA VAL A 15 11.56 2.96 4.99
C VAL A 15 12.28 3.14 3.65
N ASN A 16 13.46 2.54 3.51
CA ASN A 16 14.16 2.45 2.23
C ASN A 16 13.68 1.20 1.50
N ILE A 17 13.26 1.37 0.24
CA ILE A 17 12.81 0.25 -0.59
C ILE A 17 14.03 -0.41 -1.23
N SER A 18 14.15 -1.72 -1.06
CA SER A 18 15.14 -2.52 -1.78
C SER A 18 14.60 -2.89 -3.16
N LEU A 19 15.30 -2.49 -4.23
CA LEU A 19 14.90 -2.73 -5.62
C LEU A 19 16.06 -3.34 -6.41
N THR A 20 15.75 -4.17 -7.39
CA THR A 20 16.74 -4.56 -8.40
C THR A 20 17.12 -3.36 -9.26
N ASN A 21 18.33 -3.38 -9.84
CA ASN A 21 18.81 -2.31 -10.73
C ASN A 21 17.83 -2.00 -11.87
N LYS A 22 17.16 -3.03 -12.40
CA LYS A 22 16.15 -2.91 -13.46
C LYS A 22 14.96 -2.05 -13.02
N TYR A 23 14.39 -2.32 -11.85
CA TYR A 23 13.23 -1.57 -11.35
C TYR A 23 13.61 -0.19 -10.83
N ASN A 24 14.79 -0.04 -10.21
CA ASN A 24 15.31 1.27 -9.85
C ASN A 24 15.45 2.18 -11.08
N GLY A 25 15.98 1.65 -12.19
CA GLY A 25 16.07 2.39 -13.45
C GLY A 25 14.71 2.82 -14.00
N LYS A 26 13.68 1.96 -13.92
CA LYS A 26 12.30 2.32 -14.31
C LYS A 26 11.72 3.42 -13.43
N LEU A 27 11.86 3.27 -12.11
CA LEU A 27 11.38 4.25 -11.14
C LEU A 27 12.01 5.62 -11.37
N ASN A 28 13.32 5.68 -11.57
CA ASN A 28 14.04 6.93 -11.82
C ASN A 28 13.55 7.63 -13.09
N LYS A 29 13.38 6.90 -14.20
CA LYS A 29 12.88 7.47 -15.45
C LYS A 29 11.47 8.06 -15.29
N LEU A 30 10.57 7.30 -14.66
CA LEU A 30 9.20 7.76 -14.41
C LEU A 30 9.17 8.96 -13.45
N ALA A 31 10.00 8.94 -12.41
CA ALA A 31 10.11 10.03 -11.46
C ALA A 31 10.58 11.32 -12.15
N THR A 32 11.61 11.22 -13.00
CA THR A 32 12.09 12.33 -13.82
C THR A 32 10.99 12.87 -14.74
N SER A 33 10.25 12.01 -15.44
CA SER A 33 9.16 12.47 -16.32
C SER A 33 8.01 13.15 -15.57
N CYS A 34 7.80 12.80 -14.30
CA CYS A 34 6.77 13.40 -13.45
C CYS A 34 7.29 14.58 -12.61
N GLY A 35 8.57 14.94 -12.70
CA GLY A 35 9.18 15.99 -11.87
C GLY A 35 9.22 15.64 -10.37
N LEU A 36 9.24 14.35 -10.03
CA LEU A 36 9.22 13.86 -8.65
C LEU A 36 10.56 13.27 -8.24
N LYS A 37 10.84 13.27 -6.92
CA LYS A 37 11.93 12.46 -6.38
C LYS A 37 11.54 10.97 -6.48
N PRO A 38 12.47 10.05 -6.82
CA PRO A 38 12.16 8.62 -6.94
C PRO A 38 11.48 8.03 -5.70
N THR A 39 11.91 8.43 -4.51
CA THR A 39 11.32 7.98 -3.24
C THR A 39 9.89 8.49 -3.05
N THR A 40 9.60 9.73 -3.47
CA THR A 40 8.24 10.30 -3.42
C THR A 40 7.31 9.54 -4.36
N LEU A 41 7.76 9.28 -5.59
CA LEU A 41 7.00 8.47 -6.54
C LEU A 41 6.77 7.05 -6.01
N ALA A 42 7.78 6.42 -5.41
CA ALA A 42 7.63 5.08 -4.85
C ALA A 42 6.57 5.03 -3.74
N CYS A 43 6.53 6.03 -2.84
CA CYS A 43 5.46 6.13 -1.85
C CYS A 43 4.08 6.24 -2.51
N LEU A 44 3.93 7.11 -3.51
CA LEU A 44 2.66 7.29 -4.21
C LEU A 44 2.20 6.02 -4.93
N LEU A 45 3.13 5.25 -5.50
CA LEU A 45 2.82 3.98 -6.14
C LEU A 45 2.34 2.94 -5.12
N VAL A 46 2.97 2.87 -3.95
CA VAL A 46 2.54 1.97 -2.85
C VAL A 46 1.16 2.38 -2.34
N GLU A 47 0.94 3.67 -2.06
CA GLU A 47 -0.35 4.20 -1.61
C GLU A 47 -1.46 3.85 -2.63
N ARG A 48 -1.24 4.15 -3.92
CA ARG A 48 -2.19 3.80 -4.99
C ARG A 48 -2.44 2.31 -5.16
N PHE A 49 -1.43 1.47 -4.94
CA PHE A 49 -1.57 0.03 -5.04
C PHE A 49 -2.45 -0.50 -3.91
N LEU A 50 -2.18 -0.08 -2.67
CA LEU A 50 -2.95 -0.50 -1.50
C LEU A 50 -4.40 0.03 -1.53
N ASP A 51 -4.65 1.17 -2.13
CA ASP A 51 -6.01 1.69 -2.33
C ASP A 51 -6.78 1.03 -3.49
N ASN A 52 -6.17 0.05 -4.20
CA ASN A 52 -6.80 -0.64 -5.33
C ASN A 52 -7.17 -2.10 -4.97
N PRO A 53 -8.45 -2.39 -4.68
CA PRO A 53 -8.90 -3.73 -4.30
C PRO A 53 -8.52 -4.83 -5.29
N ALA A 54 -8.55 -4.54 -6.60
CA ALA A 54 -8.28 -5.54 -7.62
C ALA A 54 -6.80 -5.97 -7.62
N LEU A 55 -5.89 -5.00 -7.46
CA LEU A 55 -4.46 -5.29 -7.37
C LEU A 55 -4.10 -6.02 -6.07
N VAL A 56 -4.76 -5.67 -4.97
CA VAL A 56 -4.60 -6.36 -3.69
C VAL A 56 -5.10 -7.80 -3.80
N GLU A 57 -6.26 -8.03 -4.42
CA GLU A 57 -6.79 -9.37 -4.66
C GLU A 57 -5.86 -10.21 -5.54
N GLU A 58 -5.35 -9.65 -6.63
CA GLU A 58 -4.37 -10.31 -7.50
C GLU A 58 -3.12 -10.74 -6.71
N LEU A 59 -2.56 -9.83 -5.91
CA LEU A 59 -1.39 -10.12 -5.09
C LEU A 59 -1.66 -11.20 -4.03
N GLN A 60 -2.82 -11.17 -3.39
CA GLN A 60 -3.22 -12.20 -2.42
C GLN A 60 -3.50 -13.57 -3.06
N ASN A 61 -3.90 -13.61 -4.32
CA ASN A 61 -4.04 -14.85 -5.06
C ASN A 61 -2.68 -15.43 -5.46
N GLU A 62 -1.70 -14.58 -5.77
CA GLU A 62 -0.34 -15.01 -6.12
C GLU A 62 0.48 -15.46 -4.89
N TYR A 63 0.41 -14.70 -3.79
CA TYR A 63 1.31 -14.88 -2.63
C TYR A 63 0.59 -15.31 -1.34
N GLY A 64 -0.74 -15.29 -1.29
CA GLY A 64 -1.49 -15.61 -0.07
C GLY A 64 -1.51 -17.10 0.23
N VAL A 65 -0.64 -17.53 1.16
CA VAL A 65 -0.50 -18.94 1.58
C VAL A 65 -1.70 -19.45 2.39
N HIS A 66 -2.23 -18.61 3.29
CA HIS A 66 -3.29 -19.00 4.22
C HIS A 66 -4.53 -18.11 4.05
N LEU A 67 -5.67 -18.75 3.77
CA LEU A 67 -6.95 -18.05 3.55
C LEU A 67 -7.41 -17.23 4.77
N ALA A 68 -7.06 -17.66 5.98
CA ALA A 68 -7.44 -16.98 7.23
C ALA A 68 -6.78 -15.60 7.40
N TYR A 69 -5.61 -15.39 6.80
CA TYR A 69 -4.88 -14.11 6.88
C TYR A 69 -5.10 -13.21 5.68
N ARG A 70 -6.02 -13.56 4.77
CA ARG A 70 -6.38 -12.67 3.67
C ARG A 70 -7.06 -11.42 4.20
N VAL A 71 -6.70 -10.28 3.64
CA VAL A 71 -7.35 -9.00 3.87
C VAL A 71 -8.51 -8.81 2.92
N ILE A 72 -9.52 -8.12 3.41
CA ILE A 72 -10.72 -7.76 2.67
C ILE A 72 -10.77 -6.24 2.59
N PRO A 73 -10.60 -5.65 1.38
CA PRO A 73 -10.68 -4.21 1.21
C PRO A 73 -12.12 -3.73 1.36
N VAL A 74 -12.34 -2.81 2.29
CA VAL A 74 -13.63 -2.17 2.56
C VAL A 74 -13.55 -0.70 2.18
N LYS A 75 -14.44 -0.28 1.28
CA LYS A 75 -14.58 1.14 0.90
C LYS A 75 -15.59 1.80 1.83
N HIS A 76 -15.19 2.89 2.47
CA HIS A 76 -16.11 3.71 3.25
C HIS A 76 -16.86 4.67 2.33
N PHE A 77 -18.18 4.76 2.46
CA PHE A 77 -19.02 5.64 1.63
C PHE A 77 -18.62 7.13 1.69
N ASN A 78 -17.98 7.57 2.78
CA ASN A 78 -17.61 8.96 3.02
C ASN A 78 -16.10 9.25 2.92
N SER A 79 -15.26 8.25 2.63
CA SER A 79 -13.81 8.46 2.47
C SER A 79 -13.32 7.89 1.14
N LYS A 80 -12.25 8.50 0.60
CA LYS A 80 -11.51 7.93 -0.54
C LYS A 80 -10.58 6.79 -0.12
N ASP A 81 -10.41 6.58 1.19
CA ASP A 81 -9.49 5.59 1.74
C ASP A 81 -10.11 4.19 1.82
N VAL A 82 -9.30 3.17 1.55
CA VAL A 82 -9.68 1.76 1.71
C VAL A 82 -9.13 1.24 3.03
N SER A 83 -9.99 0.66 3.87
CA SER A 83 -9.55 -0.06 5.08
C SER A 83 -9.51 -1.57 4.81
N TYR A 84 -8.71 -2.29 5.60
CA TYR A 84 -8.60 -3.74 5.52
C TYR A 84 -9.18 -4.40 6.76
N ILE A 85 -9.90 -5.49 6.55
CA ILE A 85 -10.36 -6.41 7.61
C ILE A 85 -9.69 -7.77 7.38
N LEU A 86 -9.15 -8.39 8.42
CA LEU A 86 -8.64 -9.76 8.32
C LEU A 86 -9.80 -10.77 8.24
N ASN A 87 -9.69 -11.75 7.36
CA ASN A 87 -10.75 -12.73 7.15
C ASN A 87 -11.14 -13.49 8.43
N GLY A 88 -10.17 -13.82 9.28
CA GLY A 88 -10.42 -14.46 10.59
C GLY A 88 -11.02 -13.56 11.68
N GLU A 89 -11.09 -12.24 11.48
CA GLU A 89 -11.73 -11.30 12.43
C GLU A 89 -13.24 -11.16 12.20
N ARG A 90 -13.79 -11.80 11.15
CA ARG A 90 -15.23 -11.81 10.86
C ARG A 90 -16.06 -12.60 11.87
N ASP A 91 -15.46 -13.54 12.59
CA ASP A 91 -16.19 -14.44 13.49
C ASP A 91 -16.54 -13.81 14.86
N VAL A 92 -16.28 -12.51 15.06
CA VAL A 92 -16.41 -11.83 16.35
C VAL A 92 -17.47 -10.70 16.37
N PHE A 93 -18.30 -10.57 15.31
CA PHE A 93 -19.37 -9.58 15.24
C PHE A 93 -20.74 -10.21 14.94
#